data_AF-A0A1E7NAF2-F1
#
_entry.id   AF-A0A1E7NAF2-F1
#
_cell.length_a   1.000
_cell.length_b   1.000
_cell.length_c   1.000
_cell.angle_alpha   90.00
_cell.angle_beta   90.00
_cell.angle_gamma   90.00
#
_symmetry.space_group_name_H-M   'P 1'
#
loop_
_entity.id
_entity.type
_entity.pdbx_description
1 polymer ?
#
loop_
_entity_poly.entity_id
_entity_poly.type
_entity_poly.pdbx_seq_one_letter_code
_entity_poly.pdbx_strand_id
1 'polypeptide(L)'
;MTDLATSPVGGSEAEHRQPEGASATRPGRMDGLLARPWAVRSAEALVSIAAAFAFTLLCSRIDVNPLNRVGQVSGLAMLQKYAAVVGLPVLAVLLYAAYRGTLARYQLVQRLVCAAVAGLATGAVAGGIAVALHGTQWGLGGQEGDPGNLIGMANDMLRGQGLPGVYPPGFPGVLAIWSKLFYGGIGGGGYAMKDLQLIFSALVGPMAYLSWRLLLRPFWALLVAVPAAILFLDPIRPYSHVTMLVMVPMLAAALRELRRAHQLTTRSTVWRGVGFGVSFGLMFLWYSGWFVWAAPGVLVLTLFLVPWRKGAARLKPVLLFLAATLVSAAVVGAPLLYQLVRLGAEAKDRYAYLSVYIDPAYVMGWASDRAGDLTYHDFPWRGELAGQSAYTLLLLAGVALALGLGLRSIVVRTTAVTLVSAWLLRYWFASHLAQAKAVQLYPRTTWIILYALMILAVLGLMFVVQRGTAWLRTVQRVGTDGGPAPLTLRPEVTGRLVAGAVCAVALFATMAASWSVDRYMPTTDPKLLPSSGSQNVDMGIDAWRAHILVNRDGKCPKFDPAGPHDCAPVNKGLKEYNNGPDKGQLWCSNVPGDAWALVCGTKRPW
;
A
#
# COMPACT_ATOMS: atom_id res chain seq x y z
N MET A 1 -2.69 16.18 -23.71
CA MET A 1 -1.58 15.21 -23.54
C MET A 1 -0.48 15.70 -24.46
N THR A 2 0.48 16.47 -23.93
CA THR A 2 1.72 17.02 -24.50
C THR A 2 2.35 17.85 -23.35
N ASP A 3 3.63 17.95 -23.04
CA ASP A 3 4.83 17.19 -23.43
C ASP A 3 5.94 17.49 -22.39
N LEU A 4 6.24 16.56 -21.47
CA LEU A 4 7.59 16.40 -20.89
C LEU A 4 8.25 15.31 -21.74
N ALA A 5 8.78 15.81 -22.85
CA ALA A 5 8.78 15.18 -24.17
C ALA A 5 9.73 14.00 -24.32
N THR A 6 9.33 13.06 -25.17
CA THR A 6 10.12 12.52 -26.29
C THR A 6 9.35 11.38 -26.97
N SER A 7 8.70 11.70 -28.08
CA SER A 7 8.42 10.76 -29.18
C SER A 7 8.54 11.57 -30.46
N PRO A 8 9.17 11.04 -31.53
CA PRO A 8 9.35 11.78 -32.77
C PRO A 8 8.00 11.87 -33.51
N VAL A 9 7.63 13.06 -33.94
CA VAL A 9 6.54 13.30 -34.90
C VAL A 9 7.20 13.74 -36.21
N GLY A 10 6.69 13.20 -37.31
CA GLY A 10 7.32 13.10 -38.62
C GLY A 10 7.90 14.37 -39.23
N GLY A 11 9.00 14.18 -39.95
CA GLY A 11 9.50 15.09 -40.98
C GLY A 11 9.07 14.58 -42.36
N SER A 12 8.81 15.53 -43.24
CA SER A 12 8.30 15.38 -44.61
C SER A 12 9.16 14.50 -45.50
N GLU A 13 8.52 13.96 -46.54
CA GLU A 13 9.15 13.48 -47.77
C GLU A 13 10.20 14.49 -48.24
N ALA A 14 11.46 14.11 -48.15
CA ALA A 14 12.56 14.75 -48.85
C ALA A 14 13.48 13.64 -49.35
N GLU A 15 13.48 13.51 -50.66
CA GLU A 15 14.39 12.75 -51.52
C GLU A 15 15.83 12.75 -50.95
N HIS A 16 16.33 11.58 -50.55
CA HIS A 16 17.77 11.38 -50.31
C HIS A 16 18.23 10.01 -50.78
N ARG A 17 19.13 10.06 -51.76
CA ARG A 17 19.89 8.97 -52.35
C ARG A 17 20.41 7.99 -51.30
N GLN A 18 20.21 6.70 -51.55
CA GLN A 18 20.88 5.63 -50.82
C GLN A 18 22.40 5.72 -51.03
N PRO A 19 23.21 5.79 -49.98
CA PRO A 19 24.59 5.33 -50.06
C PRO A 19 24.56 3.80 -49.96
N GLU A 20 24.94 3.12 -51.04
CA GLU A 20 25.34 1.72 -51.00
C GLU A 20 26.47 1.56 -49.97
N GLY A 21 26.31 0.63 -49.02
CA GLY A 21 27.43 0.18 -48.17
C GLY A 21 27.29 0.27 -46.66
N ALA A 22 26.11 0.53 -46.07
CA ALA A 22 25.94 0.37 -44.63
C ALA A 22 25.47 -1.05 -44.29
N SER A 23 26.39 -1.92 -43.85
CA SER A 23 26.05 -3.22 -43.30
C SER A 23 25.05 -3.05 -42.14
N ALA A 24 23.79 -3.41 -42.36
CA ALA A 24 22.77 -3.40 -41.32
C ALA A 24 23.23 -4.35 -40.20
N THR A 25 23.64 -3.79 -39.07
CA THR A 25 23.88 -4.53 -37.83
C THR A 25 22.58 -5.27 -37.50
N ARG A 26 22.59 -6.59 -37.68
CA ARG A 26 21.46 -7.45 -37.29
C ARG A 26 21.15 -7.16 -35.82
N PRO A 27 19.93 -6.70 -35.46
CA PRO A 27 19.58 -6.50 -34.07
C PRO A 27 19.75 -7.83 -33.33
N GLY A 28 20.42 -7.80 -32.17
CA GLY A 28 20.59 -8.99 -31.36
C GLY A 28 19.23 -9.58 -31.01
N ARG A 29 19.14 -10.91 -30.86
CA ARG A 29 17.89 -11.61 -30.54
C ARG A 29 17.17 -11.02 -29.31
N MET A 30 17.92 -10.43 -28.37
CA MET A 30 17.41 -9.74 -27.18
C MET A 30 16.83 -8.34 -27.48
N ASP A 31 17.37 -7.61 -28.46
CA ASP A 31 16.88 -6.29 -28.87
C ASP A 31 15.48 -6.40 -29.52
N GLY A 32 15.27 -7.45 -30.31
CA GLY A 32 13.96 -7.76 -30.89
C GLY A 32 12.90 -8.23 -29.87
N LEU A 33 13.33 -8.87 -28.78
CA LEU A 33 12.46 -9.32 -27.67
C LEU A 33 12.04 -8.13 -26.78
N LEU A 34 12.97 -7.25 -26.43
CA LEU A 34 12.72 -6.05 -25.62
C LEU A 34 12.03 -4.91 -26.39
N ALA A 35 11.93 -5.01 -27.72
CA ALA A 35 11.07 -4.13 -28.52
C ALA A 35 9.57 -4.36 -28.26
N ARG A 36 9.17 -5.53 -27.73
CA ARG A 36 7.76 -5.86 -27.52
C ARG A 36 7.21 -5.23 -26.23
N PRO A 37 6.05 -4.53 -26.27
CA PRO A 37 5.50 -3.83 -25.10
C PRO A 37 5.20 -4.72 -23.89
N TRP A 38 4.83 -5.99 -24.12
CA TRP A 38 4.55 -6.95 -23.04
C TRP A 38 5.84 -7.39 -22.35
N ALA A 39 6.93 -7.62 -23.10
CA ALA A 39 8.20 -8.06 -22.55
C ALA A 39 8.78 -7.02 -21.58
N VAL A 40 8.71 -5.73 -21.92
CA VAL A 40 9.16 -4.65 -21.04
C VAL A 40 8.28 -4.52 -19.79
N ARG A 41 6.96 -4.76 -19.90
CA ARG A 41 6.06 -4.78 -18.72
C ARG A 41 6.36 -5.97 -17.80
N SER A 42 6.59 -7.13 -18.37
CA SER A 42 6.97 -8.32 -17.61
C SER A 42 8.32 -8.13 -16.94
N ALA A 43 9.32 -7.59 -17.64
CA ALA A 43 10.63 -7.27 -17.05
C ALA A 43 10.52 -6.28 -15.90
N GLU A 44 9.70 -5.22 -16.04
CA GLU A 44 9.44 -4.27 -14.95
C GLU A 44 8.82 -4.95 -13.72
N ALA A 45 7.82 -5.82 -13.91
CA ALA A 45 7.22 -6.57 -12.81
C ALA A 45 8.21 -7.53 -12.15
N LEU A 46 8.95 -8.30 -12.96
CA LEU A 46 9.95 -9.26 -12.49
C LEU A 46 11.07 -8.56 -11.69
N VAL A 47 11.60 -7.44 -12.19
CA VAL A 47 12.64 -6.67 -11.47
C VAL A 47 12.12 -6.16 -10.13
N SER A 48 10.88 -5.66 -10.07
CA SER A 48 10.30 -5.18 -8.81
C SER A 48 10.14 -6.31 -7.79
N ILE A 49 9.58 -7.44 -8.22
CA ILE A 49 9.35 -8.60 -7.36
C ILE A 49 10.68 -9.24 -6.91
N ALA A 50 11.61 -9.44 -7.84
CA ALA A 50 12.92 -10.02 -7.56
C ALA A 50 13.72 -9.13 -6.60
N ALA A 51 13.71 -7.81 -6.80
CA ALA A 51 14.38 -6.87 -5.90
C ALA A 51 13.80 -6.94 -4.47
N ALA A 52 12.48 -7.04 -4.33
CA ALA A 52 11.84 -7.18 -3.02
C ALA A 52 12.29 -8.46 -2.30
N PHE A 53 12.11 -9.63 -2.94
CA PHE A 53 12.42 -10.91 -2.31
C PHE A 53 13.92 -11.14 -2.11
N ALA A 54 14.75 -10.80 -3.09
CA ALA A 54 16.20 -10.97 -2.96
C ALA A 54 16.76 -10.13 -1.81
N PHE A 55 16.23 -8.91 -1.62
CA PHE A 55 16.64 -8.06 -0.50
C PHE A 55 16.15 -8.59 0.84
N THR A 56 14.89 -9.02 0.93
CA THR A 56 14.37 -9.68 2.16
C THR A 56 15.18 -10.92 2.51
N LEU A 57 15.52 -11.76 1.53
CA LEU A 57 16.35 -12.94 1.73
C LEU A 57 17.77 -12.58 2.18
N LEU A 58 18.37 -11.54 1.60
CA LEU A 58 19.68 -11.04 2.04
C LEU A 58 19.65 -10.59 3.52
N CYS A 59 18.61 -9.86 3.92
CA CYS A 59 18.42 -9.40 5.30
C CYS A 59 18.14 -10.54 6.29
N SER A 60 17.52 -11.65 5.85
CA SER A 60 17.29 -12.82 6.71
C SER A 60 18.57 -13.50 7.21
N ARG A 61 19.74 -13.13 6.66
CA ARG A 61 21.07 -13.63 7.06
C ARG A 61 21.74 -12.77 8.14
N ILE A 62 21.11 -11.68 8.59
CA ILE A 62 21.67 -10.81 9.63
C ILE A 62 21.54 -11.53 10.98
N ASP A 63 22.66 -11.85 11.63
CA ASP A 63 22.69 -12.48 12.95
C ASP A 63 22.95 -11.42 14.03
N VAL A 64 21.89 -11.00 14.70
CA VAL A 64 21.91 -10.08 15.85
C VAL A 64 20.91 -10.57 16.89
N ASN A 65 21.07 -10.20 18.16
CA ASN A 65 20.01 -10.44 19.15
C ASN A 65 18.94 -9.35 18.99
N PRO A 66 17.71 -9.66 18.51
CA PRO A 66 16.70 -8.64 18.29
C PRO A 66 16.00 -8.20 19.58
N LEU A 67 16.17 -8.90 20.72
CA LEU A 67 15.53 -8.54 21.99
C LEU A 67 16.26 -7.44 22.76
N ASN A 68 17.52 -7.14 22.43
CA ASN A 68 18.23 -6.03 23.05
C ASN A 68 18.35 -4.84 22.10
N ARG A 69 18.32 -3.63 22.64
CA ARG A 69 18.29 -2.41 21.81
C ARG A 69 19.54 -2.25 20.95
N VAL A 70 20.71 -2.66 21.46
CA VAL A 70 21.99 -2.61 20.72
C VAL A 70 21.94 -3.51 19.48
N GLY A 71 21.40 -4.71 19.61
CA GLY A 71 21.24 -5.66 18.51
C GLY A 71 20.22 -5.19 17.49
N GLN A 72 19.12 -4.57 17.92
CA GLN A 72 18.14 -3.92 17.03
C GLN A 72 18.79 -2.83 16.18
N VAL A 73 19.51 -1.89 16.81
CA VAL A 73 20.22 -0.81 16.12
C VAL A 73 21.28 -1.37 15.17
N SER A 74 22.02 -2.39 15.59
CA SER A 74 23.02 -3.07 14.75
C SER A 74 22.38 -3.75 13.53
N GLY A 75 21.23 -4.40 13.72
CA GLY A 75 20.45 -5.01 12.65
C GLY A 75 19.92 -3.99 11.64
N LEU A 76 19.37 -2.87 12.13
CA LEU A 76 18.94 -1.74 11.28
C LEU A 76 20.13 -1.14 10.50
N ALA A 77 21.28 -0.95 11.14
CA ALA A 77 22.48 -0.45 10.48
C ALA A 77 22.97 -1.42 9.39
N MET A 78 22.95 -2.73 9.64
CA MET A 78 23.33 -3.74 8.65
C MET A 78 22.35 -3.77 7.47
N LEU A 79 21.06 -3.59 7.72
CA LEU A 79 20.03 -3.44 6.68
C LEU A 79 20.29 -2.21 5.81
N GLN A 80 20.63 -1.06 6.41
CA GLN A 80 21.03 0.14 5.65
C GLN A 80 22.31 -0.08 4.85
N LYS A 81 23.30 -0.78 5.40
CA LYS A 81 24.51 -1.18 4.68
C LYS A 81 24.18 -2.03 3.45
N TYR A 82 23.31 -3.04 3.58
CA TYR A 82 22.86 -3.83 2.44
C TYR A 82 22.08 -2.99 1.42
N ALA A 83 21.23 -2.08 1.88
CA ALA A 83 20.50 -1.16 1.00
C ALA A 83 21.47 -0.28 0.19
N ALA A 84 22.57 0.20 0.80
CA ALA A 84 23.61 0.94 0.09
C ALA A 84 24.37 0.05 -0.91
N VAL A 85 24.79 -1.16 -0.51
CA VAL A 85 25.54 -2.09 -1.36
C VAL A 85 24.75 -2.51 -2.61
N VAL A 86 23.44 -2.72 -2.48
CA VAL A 86 22.58 -3.11 -3.61
C VAL A 86 22.04 -1.89 -4.36
N GLY A 87 21.64 -0.84 -3.64
CA GLY A 87 20.98 0.34 -4.20
C GLY A 87 21.92 1.27 -4.95
N LEU A 88 23.14 1.52 -4.43
CA LEU A 88 24.09 2.44 -5.08
C LEU A 88 24.49 1.99 -6.49
N PRO A 89 24.80 0.71 -6.77
CA PRO A 89 25.03 0.24 -8.14
C PRO A 89 23.82 0.46 -9.06
N VAL A 90 22.60 0.17 -8.58
CA VAL A 90 21.36 0.37 -9.35
C VAL A 90 21.16 1.85 -9.71
N LEU A 91 21.40 2.76 -8.77
CA LEU A 91 21.33 4.20 -8.99
C LEU A 91 22.48 4.72 -9.87
N ALA A 92 23.68 4.17 -9.74
CA ALA A 92 24.82 4.51 -10.58
C ALA A 92 24.55 4.16 -12.05
N VAL A 93 23.92 3.01 -12.32
CA VAL A 93 23.48 2.64 -13.69
C VAL A 93 22.46 3.66 -14.23
N LEU A 94 21.52 4.13 -13.41
CA LEU A 94 20.57 5.16 -13.81
C LEU A 94 21.26 6.48 -14.17
N LEU A 95 22.15 6.96 -13.29
CA LEU A 95 22.89 8.20 -13.47
C LEU A 95 23.81 8.13 -14.69
N TYR A 96 24.50 7.00 -14.88
CA TYR A 96 25.32 6.75 -16.06
C TYR A 96 24.49 6.77 -17.34
N ALA A 97 23.35 6.07 -17.36
CA ALA A 97 22.43 6.08 -18.50
C ALA A 97 21.86 7.47 -18.78
N ALA A 98 21.60 8.29 -17.76
CA ALA A 98 21.15 9.68 -17.91
C ALA A 98 22.26 10.61 -18.39
N TYR A 99 23.52 10.33 -18.07
CA TYR A 99 24.66 11.16 -18.42
C TYR A 99 25.22 10.86 -19.83
N ARG A 100 25.37 9.56 -20.17
CA ARG A 100 26.02 9.07 -21.40
C ARG A 100 25.13 8.21 -22.31
N GLY A 101 23.96 7.78 -21.82
CA GLY A 101 23.10 6.86 -22.57
C GLY A 101 22.27 7.54 -23.65
N THR A 102 21.87 6.76 -24.66
CA THR A 102 20.82 7.19 -25.59
C THR A 102 19.50 7.32 -24.83
N LEU A 103 18.60 8.17 -25.34
CA LEU A 103 17.30 8.40 -24.73
C LEU A 103 16.49 7.10 -24.54
N ALA A 104 16.48 6.22 -25.54
CA ALA A 104 15.77 4.93 -25.46
C ALA A 104 16.32 4.04 -24.34
N ARG A 105 17.65 3.97 -24.20
CA ARG A 105 18.32 3.23 -23.14
C ARG A 105 18.03 3.85 -21.77
N TYR A 106 18.09 5.17 -21.66
CA TYR A 106 17.74 5.88 -20.43
C TYR A 106 16.30 5.60 -20.00
N GLN A 107 15.32 5.67 -20.91
CA GLN A 107 13.92 5.40 -20.59
C GLN A 107 13.68 3.97 -20.10
N LEU A 108 14.35 2.98 -20.71
CA LEU A 108 14.30 1.59 -20.27
C LEU A 108 14.94 1.42 -18.89
N VAL A 109 16.15 1.94 -18.69
CA VAL A 109 16.87 1.88 -17.42
C VAL A 109 16.07 2.57 -16.31
N GLN A 110 15.56 3.76 -16.56
CA GLN A 110 14.71 4.50 -15.61
C GLN A 110 13.51 3.68 -15.17
N ARG A 111 12.86 2.99 -16.11
CA ARG A 111 11.71 2.13 -15.82
C ARG A 111 12.08 0.97 -14.90
N LEU A 112 13.15 0.25 -15.23
CA LEU A 112 13.61 -0.90 -14.44
C LEU A 112 14.15 -0.46 -13.07
N VAL A 113 14.85 0.67 -12.99
CA VAL A 113 15.35 1.21 -11.72
C VAL A 113 14.21 1.69 -10.84
N CYS A 114 13.18 2.36 -11.37
CA CYS A 114 11.98 2.68 -10.59
C CYS A 114 11.33 1.40 -10.04
N ALA A 115 11.18 0.36 -10.87
CA ALA A 115 10.65 -0.92 -10.42
C ALA A 115 11.51 -1.56 -9.31
N ALA A 116 12.84 -1.55 -9.47
CA ALA A 116 13.78 -2.04 -8.47
C ALA A 116 13.66 -1.26 -7.16
N VAL A 117 13.65 0.08 -7.19
CA VAL A 117 13.48 0.92 -5.99
C VAL A 117 12.15 0.65 -5.29
N ALA A 118 11.06 0.47 -6.05
CA ALA A 118 9.77 0.09 -5.47
C ALA A 118 9.81 -1.27 -4.75
N GLY A 119 10.55 -2.24 -5.31
CA GLY A 119 10.77 -3.53 -4.69
C GLY A 119 11.66 -3.47 -3.45
N LEU A 120 12.83 -2.81 -3.57
CA LEU A 120 13.80 -2.64 -2.49
C LEU A 120 13.19 -1.91 -1.28
N ALA A 121 12.32 -0.92 -1.51
CA ALA A 121 11.67 -0.15 -0.45
C ALA A 121 10.92 -1.02 0.56
N THR A 122 10.01 -1.88 0.08
CA THR A 122 9.24 -2.79 0.94
C THR A 122 9.97 -4.09 1.23
N GLY A 123 10.90 -4.51 0.36
CA GLY A 123 11.84 -5.59 0.64
C GLY A 123 12.71 -5.29 1.85
N ALA A 124 13.11 -4.02 2.04
CA ALA A 124 13.81 -3.56 3.23
C ALA A 124 12.93 -3.62 4.48
N VAL A 125 11.65 -3.22 4.39
CA VAL A 125 10.73 -3.37 5.54
C VAL A 125 10.57 -4.84 5.91
N ALA A 126 10.26 -5.72 4.95
CA ALA A 126 10.13 -7.16 5.19
C ALA A 126 11.44 -7.79 5.69
N GLY A 127 12.58 -7.37 5.15
CA GLY A 127 13.90 -7.80 5.63
C GLY A 127 14.15 -7.38 7.08
N GLY A 128 13.74 -6.18 7.47
CA GLY A 128 13.80 -5.73 8.84
C GLY A 128 12.89 -6.50 9.79
N ILE A 129 11.69 -6.88 9.34
CA ILE A 129 10.82 -7.80 10.10
C ILE A 129 11.48 -9.18 10.24
N ALA A 130 12.16 -9.67 9.21
CA ALA A 130 12.92 -10.92 9.32
C ALA A 130 14.03 -10.82 10.38
N VAL A 131 14.69 -9.67 10.53
CA VAL A 131 15.64 -9.39 11.61
C VAL A 131 14.94 -9.36 12.97
N ALA A 132 13.80 -8.67 13.09
CA ALA A 132 13.01 -8.62 14.33
C ALA A 132 12.57 -10.02 14.80
N LEU A 133 12.30 -10.93 13.87
CA LEU A 133 11.90 -12.33 14.10
C LEU A 133 13.06 -13.32 14.02
N HIS A 134 14.31 -12.85 14.08
CA HIS A 134 15.48 -13.72 13.98
C HIS A 134 15.63 -14.59 15.24
N GLY A 135 15.75 -15.90 15.06
CA GLY A 135 15.84 -16.86 16.18
C GLY A 135 14.53 -17.47 16.64
N THR A 136 13.38 -17.04 16.10
CA THR A 136 12.06 -17.68 16.31
C THR A 136 11.47 -18.18 14.99
N GLN A 137 10.66 -19.24 15.01
CA GLN A 137 9.90 -19.70 13.85
C GLN A 137 8.54 -19.00 13.73
N TRP A 138 8.11 -18.27 14.76
CA TRP A 138 6.82 -17.60 14.80
C TRP A 138 6.80 -16.27 14.05
N GLY A 139 5.64 -15.91 13.52
CA GLY A 139 5.38 -14.59 12.94
C GLY A 139 5.15 -13.52 14.00
N LEU A 140 5.06 -12.27 13.58
CA LEU A 140 4.62 -11.16 14.42
C LEU A 140 3.30 -11.51 15.10
N GLY A 141 3.24 -11.34 16.42
CA GLY A 141 2.10 -11.60 17.29
C GLY A 141 2.10 -13.00 17.91
N GLY A 142 2.92 -13.94 17.41
CA GLY A 142 2.91 -15.32 17.89
C GLY A 142 1.53 -15.95 17.70
N GLN A 143 0.85 -16.26 18.79
CA GLN A 143 -0.53 -16.77 18.82
C GLN A 143 -1.53 -15.77 19.42
N GLU A 144 -1.11 -14.52 19.64
CA GLU A 144 -1.90 -13.49 20.32
C GLU A 144 -2.35 -12.39 19.36
N GLY A 145 -3.35 -11.61 19.79
CA GLY A 145 -3.89 -10.49 19.03
C GLY A 145 -4.45 -10.88 17.66
N ASP A 146 -4.39 -9.95 16.70
CA ASP A 146 -4.92 -10.16 15.34
C ASP A 146 -4.29 -11.36 14.60
N PRO A 147 -2.97 -11.61 14.66
CA PRO A 147 -2.37 -12.81 14.10
C PRO A 147 -2.92 -14.10 14.72
N GLY A 148 -3.09 -14.13 16.05
CA GLY A 148 -3.72 -15.24 16.75
C GLY A 148 -5.12 -15.54 16.22
N ASN A 149 -5.94 -14.49 16.04
CA ASN A 149 -7.28 -14.62 15.46
C ASN A 149 -7.24 -15.18 14.03
N LEU A 150 -6.32 -14.71 13.18
CA LEU A 150 -6.15 -15.21 11.82
C LEU A 150 -5.70 -16.67 11.78
N ILE A 151 -4.80 -17.06 12.68
CA ILE A 151 -4.37 -18.46 12.85
C ILE A 151 -5.56 -19.32 13.31
N GLY A 152 -6.36 -18.81 14.25
CA GLY A 152 -7.60 -19.43 14.71
C GLY A 152 -8.58 -19.68 13.55
N MET A 153 -8.89 -18.64 12.78
CA MET A 153 -9.75 -18.72 11.58
C MET A 153 -9.23 -19.75 10.57
N ALA A 154 -7.92 -19.76 10.29
CA ALA A 154 -7.31 -20.71 9.38
C ALA A 154 -7.42 -22.16 9.92
N ASN A 155 -7.20 -22.37 11.22
CA ASN A 155 -7.38 -23.67 11.86
C ASN A 155 -8.85 -24.13 11.79
N ASP A 156 -9.79 -23.22 11.99
CA ASP A 156 -11.22 -23.52 11.94
C ASP A 156 -11.65 -23.90 10.51
N MET A 157 -11.16 -23.20 9.49
CA MET A 157 -11.32 -23.62 8.09
C MET A 157 -10.74 -25.02 7.81
N LEU A 158 -9.56 -25.34 8.36
CA LEU A 158 -8.95 -26.67 8.23
C LEU A 158 -9.74 -27.77 8.97
N ARG A 159 -10.48 -27.41 10.03
CA ARG A 159 -11.41 -28.30 10.75
C ARG A 159 -12.77 -28.43 10.05
N GLY A 160 -12.96 -27.79 8.89
CA GLY A 160 -14.24 -27.75 8.19
C GLY A 160 -15.28 -26.81 8.81
N GLN A 161 -14.85 -25.93 9.71
CA GLN A 161 -15.69 -24.89 10.30
C GLN A 161 -15.68 -23.64 9.40
N GLY A 162 -16.80 -22.91 9.41
CA GLY A 162 -16.94 -21.67 8.65
C GLY A 162 -16.16 -20.51 9.28
N LEU A 163 -16.01 -19.43 8.51
CA LEU A 163 -15.50 -18.16 9.02
C LEU A 163 -16.58 -17.40 9.81
N PRO A 164 -16.16 -16.50 10.70
CA PRO A 164 -17.05 -15.72 11.55
C PRO A 164 -17.77 -14.66 10.73
N GLY A 165 -19.08 -14.54 10.96
CA GLY A 165 -19.88 -13.42 10.49
C GLY A 165 -19.59 -13.03 9.03
N VAL A 166 -19.07 -11.81 8.86
CA VAL A 166 -18.81 -11.17 7.56
C VAL A 166 -17.32 -11.03 7.24
N TYR A 167 -16.46 -11.86 7.83
CA TYR A 167 -15.02 -11.73 7.63
C TYR A 167 -14.58 -12.15 6.21
N PRO A 168 -13.72 -11.37 5.51
CA PRO A 168 -13.24 -11.73 4.18
C PRO A 168 -12.42 -13.03 4.16
N PRO A 169 -12.76 -14.01 3.30
CA PRO A 169 -12.16 -15.35 3.36
C PRO A 169 -10.76 -15.46 2.73
N GLY A 170 -10.33 -14.48 1.94
CA GLY A 170 -9.15 -14.61 1.08
C GLY A 170 -7.87 -14.88 1.85
N PHE A 171 -7.51 -14.02 2.81
CA PHE A 171 -6.27 -14.18 3.56
C PHE A 171 -6.29 -15.39 4.52
N PRO A 172 -7.33 -15.61 5.36
CA PRO A 172 -7.41 -16.82 6.18
C PRO A 172 -7.37 -18.12 5.36
N GLY A 173 -8.01 -18.13 4.18
CA GLY A 173 -7.97 -19.27 3.28
C GLY A 173 -6.58 -19.55 2.72
N VAL A 174 -5.84 -18.52 2.31
CA VAL A 174 -4.44 -18.67 1.88
C VAL A 174 -3.57 -19.15 3.04
N LEU A 175 -3.77 -18.62 4.25
CA LEU A 175 -3.06 -19.07 5.45
C LEU A 175 -3.31 -20.55 5.75
N ALA A 176 -4.57 -21.00 5.67
CA ALA A 176 -4.96 -22.40 5.83
C ALA A 176 -4.28 -23.32 4.79
N ILE A 177 -4.32 -22.92 3.51
CA ILE A 177 -3.68 -23.66 2.41
C ILE A 177 -2.17 -23.74 2.63
N TRP A 178 -1.52 -22.61 2.94
CA TRP A 178 -0.07 -22.55 3.17
C TRP A 178 0.35 -23.43 4.36
N SER A 179 -0.42 -23.38 5.45
CA SER A 179 -0.21 -24.25 6.62
C SER A 179 -0.33 -25.73 6.27
N LYS A 180 -1.32 -26.10 5.44
CA LYS A 180 -1.51 -27.49 4.99
C LYS A 180 -0.36 -27.97 4.10
N LEU A 181 0.13 -27.13 3.19
CA LEU A 181 1.17 -27.50 2.22
C LEU A 181 2.56 -27.61 2.86
N PHE A 182 2.92 -26.71 3.77
CA PHE A 182 4.30 -26.60 4.27
C PHE A 182 4.48 -26.95 5.75
N TYR A 183 3.42 -26.92 6.55
CA TYR A 183 3.51 -27.02 8.02
C TYR A 183 2.59 -28.09 8.64
N GLY A 184 2.06 -29.01 7.83
CA GLY A 184 1.28 -30.16 8.32
C GLY A 184 -0.17 -29.84 8.71
N GLY A 185 -0.69 -28.67 8.36
CA GLY A 185 -2.11 -28.31 8.59
C GLY A 185 -2.35 -27.65 9.95
N ILE A 186 -3.27 -28.22 10.74
CA ILE A 186 -3.71 -27.63 12.02
C ILE A 186 -2.52 -27.52 12.98
N GLY A 187 -2.36 -26.35 13.61
CA GLY A 187 -1.23 -26.07 14.49
C GLY A 187 0.03 -25.57 13.77
N GLY A 188 0.11 -25.70 12.44
CA GLY A 188 1.15 -25.09 11.62
C GLY A 188 0.93 -23.62 11.26
N GLY A 189 -0.26 -23.08 11.60
CA GLY A 189 -0.72 -21.77 11.11
C GLY A 189 0.17 -20.60 11.54
N GLY A 190 0.82 -20.64 12.70
CA GLY A 190 1.73 -19.57 13.13
C GLY A 190 3.02 -19.48 12.33
N TYR A 191 3.56 -20.62 11.89
CA TYR A 191 4.72 -20.67 11.00
C TYR A 191 4.35 -20.20 9.59
N ALA A 192 3.19 -20.66 9.10
CA ALA A 192 2.63 -20.16 7.85
C ALA A 192 2.39 -18.65 7.89
N MET A 193 1.95 -18.12 9.04
CA MET A 193 1.73 -16.68 9.22
C MET A 193 3.04 -15.91 9.07
N LYS A 194 4.16 -16.40 9.62
CA LYS A 194 5.50 -15.80 9.42
C LYS A 194 5.83 -15.64 7.94
N ASP A 195 5.68 -16.72 7.17
CA ASP A 195 5.98 -16.70 5.72
C ASP A 195 5.12 -15.67 5.00
N LEU A 196 3.81 -15.68 5.24
CA LEU A 196 2.88 -14.77 4.58
C LEU A 196 3.11 -13.32 5.00
N GLN A 197 3.45 -13.04 6.25
CA GLN A 197 3.84 -11.71 6.72
C GLN A 197 5.06 -11.19 5.96
N LEU A 198 6.12 -12.00 5.82
CA LEU A 198 7.31 -11.61 5.07
C LEU A 198 7.03 -11.45 3.56
N ILE A 199 6.32 -12.42 2.97
CA ILE A 199 6.01 -12.43 1.53
C ILE A 199 5.16 -11.23 1.13
N PHE A 200 4.03 -11.02 1.81
CA PHE A 200 3.11 -9.95 1.43
C PHE A 200 3.68 -8.58 1.78
N SER A 201 4.42 -8.44 2.89
CA SER A 201 5.13 -7.19 3.21
C SER A 201 6.13 -6.83 2.11
N ALA A 202 6.91 -7.78 1.61
CA ALA A 202 7.85 -7.54 0.52
C ALA A 202 7.14 -7.12 -0.77
N LEU A 203 5.98 -7.71 -1.07
CA LEU A 203 5.22 -7.48 -2.30
C LEU A 203 4.37 -6.19 -2.32
N VAL A 204 4.16 -5.50 -1.18
CA VAL A 204 3.35 -4.27 -1.13
C VAL A 204 3.86 -3.19 -2.09
N GLY A 205 5.15 -2.92 -2.11
CA GLY A 205 5.78 -1.93 -2.99
C GLY A 205 5.58 -2.28 -4.47
N PRO A 206 5.94 -3.50 -4.92
CA PRO A 206 5.64 -3.98 -6.28
C PRO A 206 4.17 -3.87 -6.68
N MET A 207 3.23 -4.31 -5.81
CA MET A 207 1.79 -4.26 -6.11
C MET A 207 1.30 -2.81 -6.25
N ALA A 208 1.66 -1.93 -5.31
CA ALA A 208 1.31 -0.51 -5.37
C ALA A 208 1.90 0.14 -6.62
N TYR A 209 3.19 -0.08 -6.91
CA TYR A 209 3.87 0.48 -8.06
C TYR A 209 3.23 0.05 -9.38
N LEU A 210 3.05 -1.25 -9.60
CA LEU A 210 2.50 -1.81 -10.84
C LEU A 210 1.05 -1.39 -11.07
N SER A 211 0.25 -1.25 -10.01
CA SER A 211 -1.12 -0.72 -10.13
C SER A 211 -1.12 0.74 -10.59
N TRP A 212 -0.23 1.59 -10.07
CA TRP A 212 -0.04 2.96 -10.56
C TRP A 212 0.52 3.03 -11.99
N ARG A 213 1.30 2.04 -12.43
CA ARG A 213 1.79 1.96 -13.82
C ARG A 213 0.68 1.80 -14.85
N LEU A 214 -0.53 1.43 -14.45
CA LEU A 214 -1.71 1.48 -15.32
C LEU A 214 -2.05 2.92 -15.74
N LEU A 215 -1.71 3.91 -14.93
CA LEU A 215 -2.14 5.31 -15.08
C LEU A 215 -0.99 6.29 -15.28
N LEU A 216 0.14 6.06 -14.63
CA LEU A 216 1.25 7.00 -14.48
C LEU A 216 2.53 6.46 -15.10
N ARG A 217 3.42 7.35 -15.53
CA ARG A 217 4.79 7.01 -15.99
C ARG A 217 5.66 6.50 -14.81
N PRO A 218 6.77 5.79 -15.06
CA PRO A 218 7.56 5.11 -14.02
C PRO A 218 7.91 5.97 -12.80
N PHE A 219 8.45 7.16 -13.01
CA PHE A 219 8.82 8.06 -11.90
C PHE A 219 7.62 8.50 -11.07
N TRP A 220 6.53 8.95 -11.70
CA TRP A 220 5.34 9.39 -10.97
C TRP A 220 4.63 8.24 -10.26
N ALA A 221 4.64 7.04 -10.85
CA ALA A 221 4.16 5.83 -10.18
C ALA A 221 5.00 5.51 -8.93
N LEU A 222 6.33 5.60 -9.04
CA LEU A 222 7.25 5.41 -7.92
C LEU A 222 6.99 6.42 -6.78
N LEU A 223 6.85 7.70 -7.13
CA LEU A 223 6.69 8.80 -6.19
C LEU A 223 5.37 8.72 -5.40
N VAL A 224 4.32 8.13 -5.98
CA VAL A 224 3.09 7.82 -5.25
C VAL A 224 3.24 6.52 -4.45
N ALA A 225 3.75 5.46 -5.09
CA ALA A 225 3.71 4.12 -4.54
C ALA A 225 4.65 3.93 -3.35
N VAL A 226 5.90 4.39 -3.41
CA VAL A 226 6.90 4.09 -2.37
C VAL A 226 6.58 4.76 -1.04
N PRO A 227 6.31 6.07 -0.97
CA PRO A 227 5.94 6.70 0.31
C PRO A 227 4.67 6.09 0.90
N ALA A 228 3.66 5.84 0.09
CA ALA A 228 2.42 5.25 0.56
C ALA A 228 2.61 3.80 1.02
N ALA A 229 3.37 2.99 0.28
CA ALA A 229 3.66 1.61 0.64
C ALA A 229 4.38 1.53 1.99
N ILE A 230 5.42 2.33 2.22
CA ILE A 230 6.16 2.29 3.50
C ILE A 230 5.30 2.79 4.66
N LEU A 231 4.54 3.87 4.45
CA LEU A 231 3.73 4.50 5.49
C LEU A 231 2.56 3.61 5.95
N PHE A 232 1.86 2.99 5.00
CA PHE A 232 0.66 2.18 5.27
C PHE A 232 0.95 0.68 5.41
N LEU A 233 2.18 0.23 5.19
CA LEU A 233 2.52 -1.17 5.41
C LEU A 233 2.39 -1.51 6.90
N ASP A 234 1.53 -2.49 7.16
CA ASP A 234 1.24 -3.06 8.47
C ASP A 234 1.63 -4.55 8.45
N PRO A 235 2.90 -4.92 8.72
CA PRO A 235 3.40 -6.29 8.55
C PRO A 235 2.70 -7.34 9.41
N ILE A 236 2.07 -6.95 10.52
CA ILE A 236 1.22 -7.84 11.32
C ILE A 236 -0.02 -8.30 10.53
N ARG A 237 -0.59 -7.41 9.70
CA ARG A 237 -1.75 -7.64 8.83
C ARG A 237 -1.43 -7.23 7.39
N PRO A 238 -0.56 -7.97 6.69
CA PRO A 238 0.01 -7.55 5.42
C PRO A 238 -0.98 -7.55 4.24
N TYR A 239 -2.27 -7.83 4.50
CA TYR A 239 -3.33 -8.01 3.51
C TYR A 239 -4.33 -6.84 3.45
N SER A 240 -4.53 -6.12 4.55
CA SER A 240 -5.57 -5.09 4.62
C SER A 240 -5.19 -3.89 3.77
N HIS A 241 -4.10 -3.20 4.09
CA HIS A 241 -3.67 -1.95 3.46
C HIS A 241 -3.24 -2.08 2.00
N VAL A 242 -2.66 -3.23 1.61
CA VAL A 242 -2.32 -3.46 0.20
C VAL A 242 -3.55 -3.32 -0.70
N THR A 243 -4.71 -3.78 -0.21
CA THR A 243 -5.97 -3.65 -0.95
C THR A 243 -6.30 -2.18 -1.19
N MET A 244 -6.13 -1.30 -0.21
CA MET A 244 -6.31 0.14 -0.37
C MET A 244 -5.36 0.73 -1.43
N LEU A 245 -4.07 0.39 -1.33
CA LEU A 245 -3.01 0.90 -2.20
C LEU A 245 -3.23 0.49 -3.68
N VAL A 246 -3.80 -0.69 -3.91
CA VAL A 246 -4.15 -1.17 -5.25
C VAL A 246 -5.52 -0.67 -5.71
N MET A 247 -6.49 -0.52 -4.80
CA MET A 247 -7.89 -0.24 -5.14
C MET A 247 -8.04 1.13 -5.82
N VAL A 248 -7.44 2.18 -5.27
CA VAL A 248 -7.59 3.54 -5.81
C VAL A 248 -7.07 3.67 -7.26
N PRO A 249 -5.85 3.23 -7.61
CA PRO A 249 -5.41 3.24 -9.01
C PRO A 249 -6.23 2.28 -9.89
N MET A 250 -6.68 1.13 -9.37
CA MET A 250 -7.56 0.21 -10.11
C MET A 250 -8.91 0.85 -10.45
N LEU A 251 -9.53 1.57 -9.51
CA LEU A 251 -10.75 2.34 -9.72
C LEU A 251 -10.54 3.43 -10.79
N ALA A 252 -9.46 4.20 -10.68
CA ALA A 252 -9.16 5.26 -11.65
C ALA A 252 -8.88 4.69 -13.06
N ALA A 253 -8.25 3.50 -13.15
CA ALA A 253 -8.04 2.79 -14.40
C ALA A 253 -9.37 2.27 -14.99
N ALA A 254 -10.23 1.67 -14.17
CA ALA A 254 -11.55 1.20 -14.58
C ALA A 254 -12.43 2.34 -15.10
N LEU A 255 -12.47 3.47 -14.39
CA LEU A 255 -13.23 4.66 -14.82
C LEU A 255 -12.64 5.33 -16.07
N ARG A 256 -11.32 5.22 -16.30
CA ARG A 256 -10.70 5.65 -17.56
C ARG A 256 -11.15 4.78 -18.74
N GLU A 257 -11.21 3.46 -18.53
CA GLU A 257 -11.69 2.50 -19.54
C GLU A 257 -13.18 2.67 -19.80
N LEU A 258 -13.99 2.89 -18.76
CA LEU A 258 -15.41 3.23 -18.87
C LEU A 258 -15.63 4.43 -19.82
N ARG A 259 -14.88 5.52 -19.65
CA ARG A 259 -14.96 6.70 -20.53
C ARG A 259 -14.61 6.39 -21.99
N ARG A 260 -13.76 5.38 -22.23
CA ARG A 260 -13.25 4.98 -23.54
C ARG A 260 -14.00 3.80 -24.14
N ALA A 261 -14.94 3.18 -23.41
CA ALA A 261 -15.64 1.97 -23.83
C ALA A 261 -16.32 2.11 -25.21
N HIS A 262 -16.80 3.32 -25.55
CA HIS A 262 -17.40 3.61 -26.87
C HIS A 262 -16.42 3.51 -28.05
N GLN A 263 -15.10 3.49 -27.80
CA GLN A 263 -14.04 3.36 -28.82
C GLN A 263 -13.54 1.91 -28.93
N LEU A 264 -14.02 1.03 -28.07
CA LEU A 264 -13.58 -0.35 -27.98
C LEU A 264 -14.55 -1.27 -28.71
N THR A 265 -14.01 -2.36 -29.27
CA THR A 265 -14.83 -3.45 -29.78
C THR A 265 -15.60 -4.12 -28.65
N THR A 266 -16.78 -4.68 -28.92
CA THR A 266 -17.61 -5.40 -27.93
C THR A 266 -16.82 -6.45 -27.15
N ARG A 267 -16.00 -7.24 -27.86
CA ARG A 267 -15.12 -8.25 -27.25
C ARG A 267 -14.12 -7.61 -26.29
N SER A 268 -13.45 -6.54 -26.69
CA SER A 268 -12.49 -5.82 -25.83
C SER A 268 -13.18 -5.23 -24.60
N THR A 269 -14.36 -4.63 -24.77
CA THR A 269 -15.18 -4.07 -23.70
C THR A 269 -15.54 -5.12 -22.65
N VAL A 270 -16.02 -6.30 -23.09
CA VAL A 270 -16.36 -7.41 -22.17
C VAL A 270 -15.12 -7.92 -21.46
N TRP A 271 -14.03 -8.24 -22.16
CA TRP A 271 -12.83 -8.78 -21.53
C TRP A 271 -12.17 -7.80 -20.55
N ARG A 272 -12.16 -6.50 -20.87
CA ARG A 272 -11.66 -5.48 -19.92
C ARG A 272 -12.59 -5.38 -18.71
N GLY A 273 -13.90 -5.34 -18.91
CA GLY A 273 -14.88 -5.31 -17.83
C GLY A 273 -14.74 -6.52 -16.90
N VAL A 274 -14.67 -7.73 -17.46
CA VAL A 274 -14.41 -8.97 -16.71
C VAL A 274 -13.09 -8.91 -15.96
N GLY A 275 -12.01 -8.43 -16.60
CA GLY A 275 -10.69 -8.31 -15.96
C GLY A 275 -10.72 -7.39 -14.73
N PHE A 276 -11.38 -6.23 -14.83
CA PHE A 276 -11.57 -5.34 -13.67
C PHE A 276 -12.47 -5.96 -12.61
N GLY A 277 -13.59 -6.56 -13.02
CA GLY A 277 -14.55 -7.13 -12.07
C GLY A 277 -13.99 -8.32 -11.30
N VAL A 278 -13.28 -9.25 -11.96
CA VAL A 278 -12.55 -10.34 -11.28
C VAL A 278 -11.53 -9.77 -10.31
N SER A 279 -10.76 -8.74 -10.71
CA SER A 279 -9.79 -8.11 -9.83
C SER A 279 -10.45 -7.49 -8.58
N PHE A 280 -11.56 -6.76 -8.76
CA PHE A 280 -12.31 -6.20 -7.63
C PHE A 280 -12.93 -7.28 -6.75
N GLY A 281 -13.48 -8.35 -7.33
CA GLY A 281 -14.01 -9.49 -6.59
C GLY A 281 -12.95 -10.18 -5.74
N LEU A 282 -11.76 -10.44 -6.30
CA LEU A 282 -10.63 -11.02 -5.56
C LEU A 282 -10.16 -10.09 -4.45
N MET A 283 -10.01 -8.80 -4.73
CA MET A 283 -9.67 -7.79 -3.71
C MET A 283 -10.73 -7.70 -2.61
N PHE A 284 -12.00 -7.84 -2.96
CA PHE A 284 -13.11 -7.84 -2.01
C PHE A 284 -13.07 -9.06 -1.09
N LEU A 285 -12.78 -10.25 -1.64
CA LEU A 285 -12.55 -11.46 -0.84
C LEU A 285 -11.27 -11.36 0.00
N TRP A 286 -10.24 -10.67 -0.48
CA TRP A 286 -8.99 -10.45 0.24
C TRP A 286 -9.18 -9.51 1.43
N TYR A 287 -9.81 -8.37 1.19
CA TYR A 287 -10.20 -7.41 2.21
C TYR A 287 -11.28 -6.43 1.69
N SER A 288 -12.50 -6.54 2.21
CA SER A 288 -13.64 -5.72 1.75
C SER A 288 -13.70 -4.30 2.35
N GLY A 289 -13.00 -4.06 3.47
CA GLY A 289 -13.20 -2.87 4.29
C GLY A 289 -12.97 -1.52 3.58
N TRP A 290 -12.13 -1.48 2.53
CA TRP A 290 -11.85 -0.23 1.80
C TRP A 290 -12.95 0.19 0.82
N PHE A 291 -13.74 -0.77 0.34
CA PHE A 291 -14.76 -0.51 -0.67
C PHE A 291 -15.86 0.41 -0.14
N VAL A 292 -16.25 0.23 1.13
CA VAL A 292 -17.29 1.02 1.79
C VAL A 292 -16.97 2.52 1.74
N TRP A 293 -15.72 2.89 2.01
CA TRP A 293 -15.29 4.29 2.07
C TRP A 293 -15.23 4.97 0.70
N ALA A 294 -14.96 4.21 -0.36
CA ALA A 294 -14.85 4.73 -1.72
C ALA A 294 -16.18 4.69 -2.50
N ALA A 295 -17.09 3.78 -2.14
CA ALA A 295 -18.25 3.43 -2.97
C ALA A 295 -19.18 4.62 -3.29
N PRO A 296 -19.64 5.45 -2.33
CA PRO A 296 -20.50 6.59 -2.66
C PRO A 296 -19.87 7.56 -3.67
N GLY A 297 -18.61 7.93 -3.45
CA GLY A 297 -17.89 8.83 -4.35
C GLY A 297 -17.69 8.25 -5.76
N VAL A 298 -17.31 6.98 -5.84
CA VAL A 298 -17.14 6.26 -7.12
C VAL A 298 -18.46 6.10 -7.86
N LEU A 299 -19.57 5.82 -7.15
CA LEU A 299 -20.89 5.71 -7.74
C LEU A 299 -21.30 7.04 -8.38
N VAL A 300 -21.21 8.14 -7.64
CA VAL A 300 -21.52 9.48 -8.12
C VAL A 300 -20.66 9.83 -9.35
N LEU A 301 -19.35 9.60 -9.28
CA LEU A 301 -18.46 9.84 -10.42
C LEU A 301 -18.82 8.98 -11.63
N THR A 302 -19.17 7.70 -11.42
CA THR A 302 -19.59 6.79 -12.49
C THR A 302 -20.83 7.35 -13.20
N LEU A 303 -21.84 7.78 -12.44
CA LEU A 303 -23.06 8.40 -12.99
C LEU A 303 -22.72 9.64 -13.83
N PHE A 304 -21.79 10.50 -13.40
CA PHE A 304 -21.37 11.66 -14.19
C PHE A 304 -20.56 11.32 -15.46
N LEU A 305 -19.91 10.17 -15.50
CA LEU A 305 -19.10 9.73 -16.64
C LEU A 305 -19.91 9.01 -17.71
N VAL A 306 -21.06 8.44 -17.35
CA VAL A 306 -21.97 7.78 -18.30
C VAL A 306 -22.54 8.84 -19.26
N PRO A 307 -22.45 8.63 -20.59
CA PRO A 307 -22.87 9.63 -21.56
C PRO A 307 -24.38 9.57 -21.83
N TRP A 308 -25.21 9.81 -20.80
CA TRP A 308 -26.68 9.66 -20.82
C TRP A 308 -27.36 10.30 -22.03
N ARG A 309 -26.87 11.45 -22.49
CA ARG A 309 -27.47 12.25 -23.57
C ARG A 309 -26.84 12.04 -24.96
N LYS A 310 -25.85 11.14 -25.12
CA LYS A 310 -25.07 11.02 -26.39
C LYS A 310 -25.50 9.86 -27.29
N GLY A 311 -26.74 9.40 -27.15
CA GLY A 311 -27.35 8.35 -27.99
C GLY A 311 -26.93 6.91 -27.64
N ALA A 312 -27.73 5.95 -28.11
CA ALA A 312 -27.58 4.53 -27.79
C ALA A 312 -26.22 3.94 -28.22
N ALA A 313 -25.64 4.42 -29.32
CA ALA A 313 -24.37 3.94 -29.84
C ALA A 313 -23.19 4.15 -28.86
N ARG A 314 -23.19 5.24 -28.09
CA ARG A 314 -22.17 5.49 -27.06
C ARG A 314 -22.55 4.90 -25.70
N LEU A 315 -23.84 4.78 -25.43
CA LEU A 315 -24.33 4.27 -24.15
C LEU A 315 -24.17 2.74 -24.04
N LYS A 316 -24.50 1.97 -25.09
CA LYS A 316 -24.47 0.50 -25.06
C LYS A 316 -23.10 -0.07 -24.65
N PRO A 317 -21.95 0.34 -25.22
CA PRO A 317 -20.65 -0.18 -24.81
C PRO A 317 -20.27 0.19 -23.37
N VAL A 318 -20.68 1.38 -22.91
CA VAL A 318 -20.43 1.85 -21.54
C VAL A 318 -21.23 1.00 -20.54
N LEU A 319 -22.51 0.76 -20.82
CA LEU A 319 -23.35 -0.11 -19.99
C LEU A 319 -22.85 -1.57 -20.03
N LEU A 320 -22.41 -2.06 -21.18
CA LEU A 320 -21.83 -3.40 -21.31
C LEU A 320 -20.56 -3.55 -20.46
N PHE A 321 -19.68 -2.54 -20.46
CA PHE A 321 -18.49 -2.53 -19.60
C PHE A 321 -18.88 -2.57 -18.12
N LEU A 322 -19.84 -1.73 -17.69
CA LEU A 322 -20.32 -1.70 -16.31
C LEU A 322 -20.94 -3.03 -15.92
N ALA A 323 -21.82 -3.58 -16.75
CA ALA A 323 -22.47 -4.87 -16.51
C ALA A 323 -21.44 -5.99 -16.39
N ALA A 324 -20.49 -6.08 -17.33
CA ALA A 324 -19.42 -7.08 -17.26
C ALA A 324 -18.57 -6.95 -16.00
N THR A 325 -18.23 -5.72 -15.59
CA THR A 325 -17.45 -5.44 -14.37
C THR A 325 -18.23 -5.81 -13.11
N LEU A 326 -19.48 -5.39 -12.99
CA LEU A 326 -20.31 -5.62 -11.80
C LEU A 326 -20.69 -7.10 -11.66
N VAL A 327 -21.09 -7.76 -12.75
CA VAL A 327 -21.47 -9.17 -12.72
C VAL A 327 -20.27 -10.04 -12.36
N SER A 328 -19.11 -9.82 -12.99
CA SER A 328 -17.92 -10.63 -12.66
C SER A 328 -17.40 -10.35 -11.24
N ALA A 329 -17.44 -9.10 -10.76
CA ALA A 329 -17.13 -8.78 -9.37
C ALA A 329 -18.09 -9.45 -8.39
N ALA A 330 -19.40 -9.45 -8.69
CA ALA A 330 -20.42 -10.09 -7.87
C ALA A 330 -20.27 -11.61 -7.85
N VAL A 331 -20.00 -12.24 -9.00
CA VAL A 331 -19.79 -13.69 -9.09
C VAL A 331 -18.56 -14.13 -8.28
N VAL A 332 -17.44 -13.43 -8.45
CA VAL A 332 -16.22 -13.76 -7.68
C VAL A 332 -16.40 -13.42 -6.20
N GLY A 333 -16.97 -12.26 -5.88
CA GLY A 333 -17.21 -11.80 -4.50
C GLY A 333 -18.41 -12.45 -3.82
N ALA A 334 -19.17 -13.31 -4.50
CA ALA A 334 -20.43 -13.88 -4.04
C ALA A 334 -20.36 -14.51 -2.64
N PRO A 335 -19.32 -15.29 -2.28
CA PRO A 335 -19.24 -15.91 -0.96
C PRO A 335 -19.31 -14.89 0.18
N LEU A 336 -18.63 -13.75 0.03
CA LEU A 336 -18.61 -12.70 1.04
C LEU A 336 -19.85 -11.79 0.94
N LEU A 337 -20.31 -11.48 -0.27
CA LEU A 337 -21.55 -10.71 -0.47
C LEU A 337 -22.75 -11.40 0.17
N TYR A 338 -22.85 -12.73 0.04
CA TYR A 338 -23.90 -13.52 0.67
C TYR A 338 -23.87 -13.37 2.20
N GLN A 339 -22.70 -13.48 2.82
CA GLN A 339 -22.56 -13.32 4.27
C GLN A 339 -22.86 -11.88 4.72
N LEU A 340 -22.43 -10.87 3.96
CA LEU A 340 -22.74 -9.47 4.25
C LEU A 340 -24.23 -9.18 4.21
N VAL A 341 -24.96 -9.75 3.24
CA VAL A 341 -26.42 -9.61 3.16
C VAL A 341 -27.10 -10.32 4.33
N ARG A 342 -26.60 -11.50 4.72
CA ARG A 342 -27.20 -12.32 5.78
C ARG A 342 -26.92 -11.79 7.19
N LEU A 343 -25.70 -11.34 7.46
CA LEU A 343 -25.17 -11.08 8.81
C LEU A 343 -24.65 -9.65 9.00
N GLY A 344 -24.62 -8.83 7.94
CA GLY A 344 -23.97 -7.50 7.99
C GLY A 344 -24.60 -6.52 8.98
N ALA A 345 -25.92 -6.60 9.21
CA ALA A 345 -26.60 -5.74 10.18
C ALA A 345 -26.23 -6.06 11.65
N GLU A 346 -25.81 -7.31 11.90
CA GLU A 346 -25.43 -7.81 13.22
C GLU A 346 -23.94 -7.61 13.50
N ALA A 347 -23.12 -7.41 12.45
CA ALA A 347 -21.68 -7.19 12.54
C ALA A 347 -21.34 -5.77 12.97
N LYS A 348 -21.47 -5.48 14.28
CA LYS A 348 -21.06 -4.20 14.87
C LYS A 348 -19.62 -4.28 15.38
N ASP A 349 -18.77 -3.39 14.88
CA ASP A 349 -17.45 -3.16 15.45
C ASP A 349 -17.59 -2.28 16.70
N ARG A 350 -17.12 -2.77 17.86
CA ARG A 350 -17.22 -2.10 19.16
C ARG A 350 -15.86 -1.64 19.67
N TYR A 351 -14.79 -1.89 18.93
CA TYR A 351 -13.43 -1.61 19.38
C TYR A 351 -13.05 -0.15 19.17
N ALA A 352 -12.92 0.60 20.26
CA ALA A 352 -12.44 1.97 20.27
C ALA A 352 -10.93 2.00 20.55
N TYR A 353 -10.15 2.52 19.61
CA TYR A 353 -8.71 2.77 19.76
C TYR A 353 -8.47 4.27 20.05
N LEU A 354 -7.23 4.62 20.38
CA LEU A 354 -6.79 5.96 20.79
C LEU A 354 -7.47 7.11 20.01
N SER A 355 -7.45 7.03 18.69
CA SER A 355 -7.95 8.09 17.82
C SER A 355 -9.48 8.13 17.63
N VAL A 356 -10.25 7.29 18.34
CA VAL A 356 -11.70 7.49 18.53
C VAL A 356 -11.96 8.61 19.52
N TYR A 357 -11.07 8.78 20.50
CA TYR A 357 -11.23 9.71 21.61
C TYR A 357 -10.74 11.12 21.28
N ILE A 358 -10.16 11.31 20.09
CA ILE A 358 -9.69 12.61 19.61
C ILE A 358 -10.72 13.27 18.69
N ASP A 359 -10.43 14.50 18.28
CA ASP A 359 -11.27 15.23 17.34
C ASP A 359 -11.46 14.48 15.99
N PRO A 360 -12.70 14.28 15.51
CA PRO A 360 -12.96 13.55 14.28
C PRO A 360 -12.47 14.29 13.03
N ALA A 361 -12.24 15.60 13.05
CA ALA A 361 -11.64 16.33 11.93
C ALA A 361 -10.12 16.14 11.85
N TYR A 362 -9.47 15.67 12.91
CA TYR A 362 -8.04 15.36 12.90
C TYR A 362 -7.74 14.06 12.15
N VAL A 363 -7.12 14.19 10.97
CA VAL A 363 -6.75 13.07 10.06
C VAL A 363 -5.25 13.04 9.74
N MET A 364 -4.47 13.94 10.34
CA MET A 364 -3.12 14.27 9.86
C MET A 364 -2.05 14.06 10.93
N GLY A 365 -1.92 12.81 11.34
CA GLY A 365 -0.90 12.33 12.25
C GLY A 365 -0.90 10.82 12.21
N TRP A 366 0.27 10.21 12.41
CA TRP A 366 0.37 8.77 12.49
C TRP A 366 0.37 8.36 13.97
N ALA A 367 -0.69 7.67 14.39
CA ALA A 367 -0.75 6.95 15.65
C ALA A 367 -1.25 5.53 15.38
N SER A 368 -0.53 4.54 15.92
CA SER A 368 -1.00 3.15 15.94
C SER A 368 -2.14 3.00 16.95
N ASP A 369 -2.92 1.94 16.79
CA ASP A 369 -3.73 1.39 17.88
C ASP A 369 -2.87 0.96 19.09
N ARG A 370 -1.60 0.63 18.87
CA ARG A 370 -0.59 0.30 19.89
C ARG A 370 0.46 1.40 19.97
N ALA A 371 0.04 2.53 20.54
CA ALA A 371 0.84 3.74 20.57
C ALA A 371 1.76 3.85 21.80
N GLY A 372 1.96 2.77 22.56
CA GLY A 372 2.71 2.80 23.80
C GLY A 372 2.08 3.77 24.79
N ASP A 373 2.86 4.72 25.28
CA ASP A 373 2.42 5.71 26.28
C ASP A 373 1.61 6.88 25.71
N LEU A 374 1.34 6.91 24.41
CA LEU A 374 0.58 8.00 23.79
C LEU A 374 -0.90 7.93 24.18
N THR A 375 -1.40 9.02 24.78
CA THR A 375 -2.82 9.16 25.18
C THR A 375 -3.54 10.22 24.34
N TYR A 376 -4.88 10.27 24.44
CA TYR A 376 -5.69 11.26 23.72
C TYR A 376 -5.51 12.69 24.27
N HIS A 377 -4.86 12.84 25.43
CA HIS A 377 -4.48 14.13 26.00
C HIS A 377 -3.17 14.68 25.41
N ASP A 378 -2.34 13.78 24.87
CA ASP A 378 -0.99 14.09 24.37
C ASP A 378 -0.89 14.01 22.83
N PHE A 379 -1.91 13.43 22.20
CA PHE A 379 -2.06 13.35 20.74
C PHE A 379 -3.33 14.08 20.26
N PRO A 380 -3.24 14.96 19.24
CA PRO A 380 -2.04 15.32 18.50
C PRO A 380 -1.05 16.20 19.30
N TRP A 381 0.22 16.22 18.89
CA TRP A 381 1.25 16.98 19.58
C TRP A 381 0.92 18.47 19.65
N ARG A 382 1.21 19.08 20.81
CA ARG A 382 1.02 20.51 21.05
C ARG A 382 2.10 21.30 20.29
N GLY A 383 1.72 22.42 19.66
CA GLY A 383 2.66 23.38 19.07
C GLY A 383 2.63 23.52 17.55
N GLU A 384 1.72 22.85 16.85
CA GLU A 384 1.54 23.01 15.40
C GLU A 384 0.40 23.99 15.04
N LEU A 385 0.38 24.49 13.79
CA LEU A 385 -0.62 25.46 13.31
C LEU A 385 -2.03 24.85 13.37
N ALA A 386 -2.84 25.25 14.36
CA ALA A 386 -4.14 24.63 14.66
C ALA A 386 -4.06 23.09 14.82
N GLY A 387 -2.95 22.60 15.38
CA GLY A 387 -2.67 21.17 15.51
C GLY A 387 -2.35 20.46 14.19
N GLN A 388 -2.07 21.18 13.10
CA GLN A 388 -1.72 20.61 11.81
C GLN A 388 -0.23 20.73 11.48
N SER A 389 0.39 19.61 11.15
CA SER A 389 1.81 19.54 10.82
C SER A 389 2.17 20.24 9.52
N ALA A 390 3.45 20.60 9.37
CA ALA A 390 3.98 21.08 8.09
C ALA A 390 3.73 20.07 6.95
N TYR A 391 3.75 18.77 7.28
CA TYR A 391 3.38 17.71 6.36
C TYR A 391 1.92 17.85 5.89
N THR A 392 0.98 18.12 6.79
CA THR A 392 -0.41 18.40 6.45
C THR A 392 -0.54 19.56 5.47
N LEU A 393 0.09 20.69 5.80
CA LEU A 393 -0.01 21.91 5.01
C LEU A 393 0.53 21.69 3.59
N LEU A 394 1.62 20.93 3.46
CA LEU A 394 2.16 20.52 2.16
C LEU A 394 1.18 19.66 1.37
N LEU A 395 0.53 18.69 2.00
CA LEU A 395 -0.49 17.86 1.33
C LEU A 395 -1.68 18.70 0.86
N LEU A 396 -2.19 19.60 1.70
CA LEU A 396 -3.30 20.49 1.35
C LEU A 396 -2.95 21.44 0.20
N ALA A 397 -1.74 22.02 0.21
CA ALA A 397 -1.25 22.81 -0.92
C ALA A 397 -1.18 21.97 -2.20
N GLY A 398 -0.68 20.74 -2.11
CA GLY A 398 -0.65 19.79 -3.21
C GLY A 398 -2.05 19.44 -3.75
N VAL A 399 -3.04 19.27 -2.87
CA VAL A 399 -4.45 19.05 -3.23
C VAL A 399 -5.01 20.25 -3.99
N ALA A 400 -4.79 21.47 -3.50
CA ALA A 400 -5.22 22.70 -4.17
C ALA A 400 -4.65 22.79 -5.59
N LEU A 401 -3.35 22.49 -5.76
CA LEU A 401 -2.70 22.43 -7.07
C LEU A 401 -3.28 21.33 -7.95
N ALA A 402 -3.54 20.14 -7.41
CA ALA A 402 -4.10 19.02 -8.18
C ALA A 402 -5.52 19.30 -8.67
N LEU A 403 -6.36 19.94 -7.85
CA LEU A 403 -7.69 20.34 -8.25
C LEU A 403 -7.61 21.49 -9.28
N GLY A 404 -6.91 22.59 -8.95
CA GLY A 404 -6.78 23.74 -9.85
C GLY A 404 -6.19 23.40 -11.22
N LEU A 405 -5.19 22.51 -11.28
CA LEU A 405 -4.49 22.15 -12.51
C LEU A 405 -4.95 20.82 -13.14
N GLY A 406 -5.67 19.99 -12.41
CA GLY A 406 -5.87 18.59 -12.76
C GLY A 406 -7.32 18.13 -12.82
N LEU A 407 -8.31 19.00 -12.61
CA LEU A 407 -9.75 18.63 -12.61
C LEU A 407 -10.25 17.91 -13.88
N ARG A 408 -9.54 17.97 -15.02
CA ARG A 408 -9.88 17.19 -16.22
C ARG A 408 -9.35 15.75 -16.19
N SER A 409 -8.37 15.47 -15.34
CA SER A 409 -7.77 14.14 -15.16
C SER A 409 -8.73 13.22 -14.42
N ILE A 410 -8.94 12.02 -14.96
CA ILE A 410 -9.77 11.01 -14.31
C ILE A 410 -9.16 10.52 -12.98
N VAL A 411 -7.82 10.52 -12.90
CA VAL A 411 -7.11 10.09 -11.68
C VAL A 411 -7.38 11.06 -10.53
N VAL A 412 -7.32 12.38 -10.81
CA VAL A 412 -7.65 13.42 -9.83
C VAL A 412 -9.10 13.30 -9.39
N ARG A 413 -10.05 13.19 -10.34
CA ARG A 413 -11.48 13.04 -10.01
C ARG A 413 -11.74 11.82 -9.14
N THR A 414 -11.18 10.67 -9.51
CA THR A 414 -11.39 9.41 -8.77
C THR A 414 -10.84 9.50 -7.35
N THR A 415 -9.65 10.06 -7.21
CA THR A 415 -9.00 10.25 -5.90
C THR A 415 -9.78 11.26 -5.05
N ALA A 416 -10.22 12.38 -5.65
CA ALA A 416 -10.98 13.41 -4.96
C ALA A 416 -12.36 12.91 -4.50
N VAL A 417 -13.09 12.15 -5.31
CA VAL A 417 -14.38 11.60 -4.86
C VAL A 417 -14.20 10.51 -3.81
N THR A 418 -13.10 9.75 -3.86
CA THR A 418 -12.75 8.78 -2.81
C THR A 418 -12.46 9.50 -1.49
N LEU A 419 -11.69 10.60 -1.54
CA LEU A 419 -11.41 11.46 -0.39
C LEU A 419 -12.70 12.03 0.21
N VAL A 420 -13.54 12.69 -0.61
CA VAL A 420 -14.80 13.30 -0.15
C VAL A 420 -15.74 12.25 0.42
N SER A 421 -15.85 11.09 -0.22
CA SER A 421 -16.67 9.97 0.25
C SER A 421 -16.22 9.47 1.62
N ALA A 422 -14.92 9.19 1.79
CA ALA A 422 -14.37 8.74 3.07
C ALA A 422 -14.51 9.81 4.16
N TRP A 423 -14.30 11.09 3.80
CA TRP A 423 -14.42 12.24 4.69
C TRP A 423 -15.87 12.45 5.17
N LEU A 424 -16.86 12.43 4.27
CA LEU A 424 -18.28 12.57 4.65
C LEU A 424 -18.79 11.40 5.48
N LEU A 425 -18.50 10.17 5.06
CA LEU A 425 -18.88 8.98 5.82
C LEU A 425 -18.25 9.01 7.22
N ARG A 426 -17.02 9.51 7.33
CA ARG A 426 -16.34 9.68 8.61
C ARG A 426 -17.14 10.57 9.58
N TYR A 427 -17.57 11.75 9.17
CA TYR A 427 -18.37 12.58 10.09
C TYR A 427 -19.75 11.99 10.37
N TRP A 428 -20.35 11.32 9.38
CA TRP A 428 -21.63 10.67 9.58
C TRP A 428 -21.57 9.60 10.65
N PHE A 429 -20.61 8.67 10.59
CA PHE A 429 -20.48 7.67 11.65
C PHE A 429 -20.05 8.29 12.98
N ALA A 430 -19.25 9.37 12.97
CA ALA A 430 -18.74 9.99 14.20
C ALA A 430 -19.85 10.64 14.99
N SER A 431 -20.77 11.32 14.30
CA SER A 431 -21.94 11.93 14.93
C SER A 431 -22.92 10.90 15.51
N HIS A 432 -22.93 9.67 15.00
CA HIS A 432 -23.80 8.59 15.50
C HIS A 432 -23.12 7.66 16.50
N LEU A 433 -21.81 7.82 16.76
CA LEU A 433 -21.01 6.89 17.57
C LEU A 433 -21.58 6.68 18.97
N ALA A 434 -21.95 7.76 19.67
CA ALA A 434 -22.46 7.69 21.04
C ALA A 434 -23.80 6.92 21.12
N GLN A 435 -24.66 7.06 20.11
CA GLN A 435 -25.97 6.40 20.06
C GLN A 435 -25.86 4.95 19.59
N ALA A 436 -25.15 4.73 18.49
CA ALA A 436 -25.00 3.41 17.87
C ALA A 436 -24.04 2.51 18.66
N LYS A 437 -23.14 3.12 19.46
CA LYS A 437 -22.00 2.49 20.14
C LYS A 437 -21.12 1.66 19.21
N ALA A 438 -21.13 1.96 17.91
CA ALA A 438 -20.45 1.17 16.88
C ALA A 438 -19.30 2.01 16.31
N VAL A 439 -18.07 1.55 16.55
CA VAL A 439 -16.84 2.20 16.08
C VAL A 439 -16.57 1.73 14.66
N GLN A 440 -17.31 2.28 13.69
CA GLN A 440 -17.12 1.92 12.28
C GLN A 440 -16.10 2.79 11.56
N LEU A 441 -15.26 3.55 12.29
CA LEU A 441 -14.76 4.80 11.74
C LEU A 441 -13.31 4.86 11.38
N TYR A 442 -12.45 4.33 12.20
CA TYR A 442 -11.06 4.77 12.25
C TYR A 442 -10.31 3.53 12.80
N PRO A 443 -8.98 3.36 12.63
CA PRO A 443 -8.07 4.07 11.73
C PRO A 443 -8.36 3.95 10.23
N ARG A 444 -9.40 3.20 9.83
CA ARG A 444 -9.74 2.97 8.43
C ARG A 444 -9.98 4.27 7.63
N THR A 445 -10.87 5.17 8.06
CA THR A 445 -11.09 6.42 7.28
C THR A 445 -9.85 7.31 7.22
N THR A 446 -9.04 7.37 8.28
CA THR A 446 -7.80 8.17 8.30
C THR A 446 -6.82 7.71 7.23
N TRP A 447 -6.62 6.40 7.08
CA TRP A 447 -5.64 5.86 6.13
C TRP A 447 -6.03 6.14 4.68
N ILE A 448 -7.30 5.94 4.30
CA ILE A 448 -7.74 6.21 2.93
C ILE A 448 -7.79 7.72 2.61
N ILE A 449 -8.13 8.56 3.58
CA ILE A 449 -8.08 10.02 3.46
C ILE A 449 -6.63 10.46 3.24
N LEU A 450 -5.72 10.03 4.12
CA LEU A 450 -4.29 10.37 4.02
C LEU A 450 -3.69 9.88 2.70
N TYR A 451 -4.03 8.66 2.27
CA TYR A 451 -3.57 8.13 1.01
C TYR A 451 -4.07 8.97 -0.18
N ALA A 452 -5.35 9.35 -0.20
CA ALA A 452 -5.92 10.19 -1.24
C ALA A 452 -5.26 11.58 -1.29
N LEU A 453 -4.93 12.17 -0.13
CA LEU A 453 -4.21 13.43 -0.03
C LEU A 453 -2.79 13.32 -0.59
N MET A 454 -2.05 12.25 -0.25
CA MET A 454 -0.72 11.97 -0.81
C MET A 454 -0.75 11.83 -2.33
N ILE A 455 -1.72 11.08 -2.87
CA ILE A 455 -1.90 10.93 -4.32
C ILE A 455 -2.15 12.29 -4.95
N LEU A 456 -3.10 13.08 -4.42
CA LEU A 456 -3.42 14.39 -4.95
C LEU A 456 -2.20 15.32 -4.88
N ALA A 457 -1.44 15.33 -3.79
CA ALA A 457 -0.25 16.15 -3.67
C ALA A 457 0.80 15.83 -4.76
N VAL A 458 1.08 14.54 -4.99
CA VAL A 458 2.01 14.11 -6.05
C VAL A 458 1.46 14.45 -7.44
N LEU A 459 0.15 14.30 -7.68
CA LEU A 459 -0.47 14.70 -8.94
C LEU A 459 -0.43 16.22 -9.14
N GLY A 460 -0.61 17.01 -8.07
CA GLY A 460 -0.47 18.47 -8.08
C GLY A 460 0.92 18.89 -8.52
N LEU A 461 1.95 18.32 -7.88
CA LEU A 461 3.35 18.51 -8.27
C LEU A 461 3.58 18.10 -9.73
N MET A 462 3.05 16.95 -10.15
CA MET A 462 3.15 16.49 -11.54
C MET A 462 2.56 17.50 -12.52
N PHE A 463 1.38 18.07 -12.24
CA PHE A 463 0.76 19.06 -13.11
C PHE A 463 1.48 20.40 -13.09
N VAL A 464 2.04 20.83 -11.95
CA VAL A 464 2.90 22.02 -11.87
C VAL A 464 4.10 21.86 -12.79
N VAL A 465 4.81 20.73 -12.73
CA VAL A 465 5.98 20.48 -13.59
C VAL A 465 5.57 20.43 -15.07
N GLN A 466 4.45 19.77 -15.40
CA GLN A 466 3.97 19.66 -16.78
C GLN A 466 3.50 21.00 -17.36
N ARG A 467 2.77 21.80 -16.58
CA ARG A 467 2.24 23.09 -17.04
C ARG A 467 3.27 24.19 -16.97
N GLY A 468 4.14 24.22 -15.95
CA GLY A 468 5.23 25.17 -15.84
C GLY A 468 6.21 25.05 -17.01
N THR A 469 6.56 23.83 -17.40
CA THR A 469 7.40 23.61 -18.59
C THR A 469 6.70 23.97 -19.90
N ALA A 470 5.38 23.83 -20.00
CA ALA A 470 4.61 24.28 -21.16
C ALA A 470 4.49 25.82 -21.21
N TRP A 471 4.21 26.46 -20.09
CA TRP A 471 4.10 27.91 -19.97
C TRP A 471 5.41 28.62 -20.26
N LEU A 472 6.54 28.12 -19.72
CA LEU A 472 7.87 28.64 -20.03
C LEU A 472 8.15 28.61 -21.55
N ARG A 473 7.74 27.56 -22.26
CA ARG A 473 7.86 27.50 -23.73
C ARG A 473 6.98 28.54 -24.42
N THR A 474 5.77 28.79 -23.93
CA THR A 474 4.86 29.78 -24.51
C THR A 474 5.36 31.21 -24.29
N VAL A 475 5.78 31.57 -23.09
CA VAL A 475 6.32 32.91 -22.78
C VAL A 475 7.57 33.21 -23.60
N GLN A 476 8.45 32.22 -23.79
CA GLN A 476 9.65 32.38 -24.60
C GLN A 476 9.35 32.56 -26.09
N ARG A 477 8.30 31.93 -26.62
CA ARG A 477 7.86 32.15 -28.01
C ARG A 477 7.28 33.54 -28.25
N VAL A 478 6.67 34.14 -27.22
CA VAL A 478 6.11 35.51 -27.30
C VAL A 478 7.20 36.57 -27.11
N GLY A 479 8.29 36.25 -26.40
CA GLY A 479 9.41 37.17 -26.16
C GLY A 479 10.52 37.16 -27.22
N THR A 480 10.39 36.42 -28.32
CA THR A 480 11.44 36.28 -29.35
C THR A 480 10.94 36.55 -30.77
N ASP A 481 10.40 37.75 -31.00
CA ASP A 481 10.54 38.39 -32.32
C ASP A 481 12.00 38.87 -32.44
N GLY A 482 12.93 37.96 -32.79
CA GLY A 482 14.32 38.28 -33.12
C GLY A 482 15.42 37.89 -32.11
N GLY A 483 15.09 37.25 -30.97
CA GLY A 483 16.07 36.79 -29.97
C GLY A 483 16.52 35.32 -30.14
N PRO A 484 17.64 34.89 -29.52
CA PRO A 484 18.21 33.56 -29.71
C PRO A 484 17.23 32.44 -29.34
N ALA A 485 17.37 31.30 -30.03
CA ALA A 485 16.45 30.16 -30.00
C ALA A 485 15.98 29.77 -28.58
N PRO A 486 14.71 29.33 -28.42
CA PRO A 486 14.13 29.06 -27.11
C PRO A 486 14.99 28.08 -26.29
N LEU A 487 15.16 28.37 -25.01
CA LEU A 487 15.74 27.47 -23.99
C LEU A 487 14.84 26.24 -23.84
N THR A 488 14.89 25.36 -24.83
CA THR A 488 14.40 24.00 -24.67
C THR A 488 15.35 23.33 -23.69
N LEU A 489 14.85 23.07 -22.47
CA LEU A 489 15.55 22.16 -21.54
C LEU A 489 15.86 20.89 -22.34
N ARG A 490 17.15 20.68 -22.65
CA ARG A 490 17.57 19.54 -23.46
C ARG A 490 17.00 18.27 -22.80
N PRO A 491 16.50 17.29 -23.58
CA PRO A 491 15.98 16.04 -23.04
C PRO A 491 16.94 15.38 -22.04
N GLU A 492 18.25 15.55 -22.27
CA GLU A 492 19.34 15.13 -21.39
C GLU A 492 19.28 15.78 -19.99
N VAL A 493 19.02 17.09 -19.90
CA VAL A 493 18.92 17.81 -18.62
C VAL A 493 17.69 17.34 -17.85
N THR A 494 16.57 17.12 -18.53
CA THR A 494 15.36 16.58 -17.91
C THR A 494 15.59 15.13 -17.45
N GLY A 495 16.31 14.33 -18.23
CA GLY A 495 16.73 12.99 -17.85
C GLY A 495 17.58 12.98 -16.58
N ARG A 496 18.57 13.87 -16.49
CA ARG A 496 19.43 14.02 -15.30
C ARG A 496 18.66 14.48 -14.06
N LEU A 497 17.73 15.42 -14.21
CA LEU A 497 16.87 15.87 -13.10
C LEU A 497 15.98 14.74 -12.58
N VAL A 498 15.37 13.98 -13.47
CA VAL A 498 14.53 12.84 -13.08
C VAL A 498 15.37 11.72 -12.46
N ALA A 499 16.57 11.45 -12.97
CA ALA A 499 17.49 10.51 -12.36
C ALA A 499 17.87 10.93 -10.92
N GLY A 500 18.22 12.21 -10.72
CA GLY A 500 18.47 12.77 -9.39
C GLY A 500 17.26 12.65 -8.47
N ALA A 501 16.04 12.90 -8.97
CA ALA A 501 14.82 12.74 -8.20
C ALA A 501 14.55 11.27 -7.82
N VAL A 502 14.88 10.29 -8.68
CA VAL A 502 14.82 8.87 -8.33
C VAL A 502 15.81 8.54 -7.21
N CYS A 503 17.03 9.09 -7.24
CA CYS A 503 17.99 8.92 -6.15
C CYS A 503 17.46 9.49 -4.82
N ALA A 504 16.82 10.67 -4.85
CA ALA A 504 16.21 11.26 -3.66
C ALA A 504 15.06 10.39 -3.11
N VAL A 505 14.21 9.85 -3.98
CA VAL A 505 13.14 8.91 -3.57
C VAL A 505 13.72 7.62 -3.00
N ALA A 506 14.82 7.10 -3.56
CA ALA A 506 15.49 5.92 -3.05
C ALA A 506 16.10 6.17 -1.66
N LEU A 507 16.74 7.32 -1.44
CA LEU A 507 17.25 7.73 -0.13
C LEU A 507 16.11 7.89 0.89
N PHE A 508 15.01 8.54 0.51
CA PHE A 508 13.82 8.60 1.34
C PHE A 508 13.31 7.19 1.68
N ALA A 509 13.27 6.29 0.71
CA ALA A 509 12.79 4.92 0.90
C ALA A 509 13.63 4.16 1.94
N THR A 510 14.96 4.30 1.92
CA THR A 510 15.83 3.62 2.89
C THR A 510 15.67 4.19 4.31
N MET A 511 15.57 5.52 4.44
CA MET A 511 15.32 6.19 5.72
C MET A 511 13.94 5.81 6.29
N ALA A 512 12.91 5.89 5.46
CA ALA A 512 11.53 5.58 5.84
C ALA A 512 11.35 4.09 6.16
N ALA A 513 12.01 3.19 5.43
CA ALA A 513 12.02 1.77 5.75
C ALA A 513 12.67 1.51 7.11
N SER A 514 13.79 2.17 7.42
CA SER A 514 14.45 2.06 8.73
C SER A 514 13.51 2.45 9.87
N TRP A 515 12.85 3.61 9.73
CA TRP A 515 11.87 4.09 10.70
C TRP A 515 10.69 3.11 10.82
N SER A 516 10.18 2.60 9.69
CA SER A 516 9.04 1.70 9.68
C SER A 516 9.36 0.39 10.41
N VAL A 517 10.55 -0.18 10.20
CA VAL A 517 11.03 -1.41 10.85
C VAL A 517 11.26 -1.22 12.34
N ASP A 518 11.85 -0.10 12.78
CA ASP A 518 12.19 0.13 14.19
C ASP A 518 10.96 -0.02 15.11
N ARG A 519 9.78 0.40 14.64
CA ARG A 519 8.51 0.26 15.38
C ARG A 519 8.11 -1.19 15.66
N TYR A 520 8.54 -2.13 14.82
CA TYR A 520 8.24 -3.56 14.96
C TYR A 520 9.40 -4.35 15.54
N MET A 521 10.52 -3.71 15.88
CA MET A 521 11.54 -4.36 16.67
C MET A 521 10.99 -4.73 18.05
N PRO A 522 11.39 -5.86 18.65
CA PRO A 522 10.88 -6.29 19.95
C PRO A 522 10.89 -5.18 20.99
N THR A 523 9.81 -5.03 21.75
CA THR A 523 9.76 -4.01 22.79
C THR A 523 10.89 -4.22 23.80
N THR A 524 11.59 -3.14 24.16
CA THR A 524 12.69 -3.15 25.13
C THR A 524 12.38 -2.33 26.37
N ASP A 525 11.21 -1.69 26.43
CA ASP A 525 10.79 -0.93 27.60
C ASP A 525 10.13 -1.88 28.61
N PRO A 526 10.69 -2.04 29.82
CA PRO A 526 10.12 -2.90 30.85
C PRO A 526 8.67 -2.55 31.23
N LYS A 527 8.26 -1.28 31.08
CA LYS A 527 6.92 -0.80 31.40
C LYS A 527 5.87 -1.15 30.34
N LEU A 528 6.30 -1.51 29.12
CA LEU A 528 5.41 -1.87 28.02
C LEU A 528 5.33 -3.40 27.84
N LEU A 529 6.10 -4.16 28.63
CA LEU A 529 6.05 -5.61 28.64
C LEU A 529 4.74 -6.11 29.28
N PRO A 530 4.06 -7.13 28.72
CA PRO A 530 2.84 -7.69 29.31
C PRO A 530 3.08 -8.27 30.71
N SER A 531 4.28 -8.77 30.98
CA SER A 531 4.69 -9.30 32.29
C SER A 531 4.66 -8.23 33.40
N SER A 532 4.67 -6.94 33.05
CA SER A 532 4.55 -5.84 34.00
C SER A 532 3.10 -5.52 34.39
N GLY A 533 2.11 -6.21 33.80
CA GLY A 533 0.69 -5.89 33.95
C GLY A 533 0.26 -4.62 33.19
N SER A 534 1.14 -4.07 32.34
CA SER A 534 0.84 -2.88 31.54
C SER A 534 -0.29 -3.13 30.55
N GLN A 535 -1.21 -2.16 30.47
CA GLN A 535 -2.28 -2.13 29.46
C GLN A 535 -1.87 -1.32 28.23
N ASN A 536 -0.73 -0.63 28.28
CA ASN A 536 -0.16 0.09 27.16
C ASN A 536 0.90 -0.79 26.49
N VAL A 537 0.75 -1.01 25.19
CA VAL A 537 1.72 -1.77 24.40
C VAL A 537 2.10 -0.96 23.16
N ASP A 538 3.36 -1.08 22.75
CA ASP A 538 3.85 -0.58 21.47
C ASP A 538 3.65 -1.63 20.36
N MET A 539 4.05 -1.31 19.15
CA MET A 539 4.05 -2.26 18.02
C MET A 539 5.12 -3.36 18.16
N GLY A 540 6.16 -3.12 18.94
CA GLY A 540 7.26 -4.07 19.18
C GLY A 540 6.84 -5.31 19.98
N ILE A 541 5.71 -5.23 20.69
CA ILE A 541 5.16 -6.36 21.43
C ILE A 541 4.91 -7.59 20.56
N ASP A 542 4.60 -7.41 19.28
CA ASP A 542 4.30 -8.52 18.37
C ASP A 542 5.54 -9.37 18.09
N ALA A 543 6.68 -8.73 17.88
CA ALA A 543 7.93 -9.44 17.70
C ALA A 543 8.37 -10.09 19.02
N TRP A 544 8.18 -9.42 20.16
CA TRP A 544 8.45 -10.01 21.48
C TRP A 544 7.63 -11.28 21.74
N ARG A 545 6.33 -11.26 21.48
CA ARG A 545 5.43 -12.43 21.63
C ARG A 545 5.85 -13.62 20.77
N ALA A 546 6.49 -13.37 19.64
CA ALA A 546 7.03 -14.44 18.79
C ALA A 546 8.25 -15.14 19.42
N HIS A 547 9.01 -14.47 20.28
CA HIS A 547 10.24 -14.99 20.90
C HIS A 547 10.02 -15.75 22.21
N ILE A 548 8.81 -15.72 22.76
CA ILE A 548 8.50 -16.36 24.05
C ILE A 548 7.74 -17.69 23.89
N LEU A 549 7.54 -18.17 22.66
CA LEU A 549 6.77 -19.38 22.37
C LEU A 549 7.68 -20.53 21.93
N VAL A 550 7.43 -21.73 22.45
CA VAL A 550 8.10 -22.96 22.02
C VAL A 550 8.03 -23.10 20.49
N ASN A 551 9.16 -23.41 19.84
CA ASN A 551 9.25 -23.64 18.39
C ASN A 551 8.70 -25.03 18.00
N ARG A 552 8.63 -25.30 16.69
CA ARG A 552 8.09 -26.58 16.17
C ARG A 552 8.88 -27.80 16.64
N ASP A 553 10.18 -27.62 16.85
CA ASP A 553 11.11 -28.65 17.32
C ASP A 553 11.03 -28.89 18.85
N GLY A 554 10.14 -28.19 19.55
CA GLY A 554 9.96 -28.32 20.99
C GLY A 554 10.99 -27.53 21.81
N LYS A 555 11.90 -26.78 21.15
CA LYS A 555 12.91 -25.97 21.83
C LYS A 555 12.45 -24.51 21.94
N CYS A 556 12.96 -23.80 22.94
CA CYS A 556 12.73 -22.37 23.04
C CYS A 556 13.49 -21.60 21.94
N PRO A 557 12.98 -20.43 21.52
CA PRO A 557 13.66 -19.55 20.58
C PRO A 557 15.08 -19.19 21.04
N LYS A 558 15.99 -18.97 20.08
CA LYS A 558 17.43 -18.73 20.33
C LYS A 558 17.68 -17.62 21.35
N PHE A 559 16.82 -16.60 21.35
CA PHE A 559 16.97 -15.40 22.16
C PHE A 559 15.90 -15.25 23.24
N ASP A 560 15.16 -16.31 23.59
CA ASP A 560 14.10 -16.22 24.59
C ASP A 560 14.60 -15.55 25.90
N PRO A 561 13.89 -14.53 26.41
CA PRO A 561 14.31 -13.78 27.60
C PRO A 561 14.24 -14.60 28.90
N ALA A 562 13.38 -15.62 28.99
CA ALA A 562 13.28 -16.54 30.12
C ALA A 562 14.36 -17.64 30.10
N GLY A 563 15.07 -17.77 28.97
CA GLY A 563 16.14 -18.74 28.77
C GLY A 563 15.72 -19.94 27.92
N PRO A 564 16.65 -20.88 27.64
CA PRO A 564 16.48 -21.90 26.61
C PRO A 564 15.47 -23.02 26.94
N HIS A 565 14.88 -23.02 28.15
CA HIS A 565 14.02 -24.09 28.66
C HIS A 565 12.69 -23.62 29.26
N ASP A 566 12.44 -22.31 29.36
CA ASP A 566 11.30 -21.74 30.13
C ASP A 566 10.34 -20.90 29.27
N CYS A 567 10.24 -21.24 27.98
CA CYS A 567 9.35 -20.58 27.05
C CYS A 567 7.90 -21.06 27.19
N ALA A 568 6.95 -20.20 26.83
CA ALA A 568 5.53 -20.47 26.96
C ALA A 568 5.06 -21.58 26.00
N PRO A 569 4.16 -22.49 26.46
CA PRO A 569 3.66 -23.56 25.63
C PRO A 569 2.74 -23.05 24.50
N VAL A 570 2.74 -23.79 23.40
CA VAL A 570 1.89 -23.48 22.23
C VAL A 570 0.44 -23.86 22.51
N ASN A 571 -0.49 -22.93 22.27
CA ASN A 571 -1.92 -23.24 22.23
C ASN A 571 -2.28 -23.96 20.92
N LYS A 572 -2.25 -25.29 20.94
CA LYS A 572 -2.64 -26.15 19.79
C LYS A 572 -4.16 -26.18 19.56
N GLY A 573 -4.93 -25.82 20.58
CA GLY A 573 -6.38 -25.72 20.54
C GLY A 573 -6.89 -24.40 19.99
N LEU A 574 -6.00 -23.50 19.54
CA LEU A 574 -6.37 -22.17 19.07
C LEU A 574 -7.51 -22.26 18.04
N LYS A 575 -8.58 -21.57 18.38
CA LYS A 575 -9.75 -21.29 17.57
C LYS A 575 -9.82 -19.79 17.40
N GLU A 576 -10.59 -19.33 16.43
CA GLU A 576 -10.93 -17.93 16.41
C GLU A 576 -11.54 -17.51 17.75
N TYR A 577 -11.23 -16.28 18.19
CA TYR A 577 -11.94 -15.65 19.28
C TYR A 577 -13.42 -15.48 18.91
N ASN A 578 -14.27 -16.34 19.47
CA ASN A 578 -15.71 -16.23 19.31
C ASN A 578 -16.18 -15.03 20.14
N ASN A 579 -16.44 -13.90 19.48
CA ASN A 579 -17.14 -12.80 20.11
C ASN A 579 -18.48 -13.36 20.60
N GLY A 580 -18.64 -13.50 21.91
CA GLY A 580 -19.94 -13.80 22.51
C GLY A 580 -21.01 -12.80 22.03
N PRO A 581 -22.29 -13.03 22.35
CA PRO A 581 -23.36 -12.14 21.92
C PRO A 581 -23.02 -10.67 22.21
N ASP A 582 -23.24 -9.78 21.22
CA ASP A 582 -22.88 -8.36 21.31
C ASP A 582 -23.48 -7.76 22.58
N LYS A 583 -22.61 -7.41 23.53
CA LYS A 583 -23.00 -6.85 24.82
C LYS A 583 -23.49 -5.40 24.72
N GLY A 584 -23.46 -4.79 23.53
CA GLY A 584 -23.93 -3.42 23.31
C GLY A 584 -23.06 -2.36 24.00
N GLN A 585 -21.80 -2.69 24.29
CA GLN A 585 -20.84 -1.84 25.00
C GLN A 585 -19.59 -1.64 24.14
N LEU A 586 -19.00 -0.45 24.23
CA LEU A 586 -17.72 -0.13 23.60
C LEU A 586 -16.59 -0.84 24.36
N TRP A 587 -15.64 -1.40 23.61
CA TRP A 587 -14.39 -1.88 24.16
C TRP A 587 -13.33 -0.80 23.93
N CYS A 588 -12.95 -0.08 24.98
CA CYS A 588 -11.98 0.99 24.90
C CYS A 588 -10.55 0.52 25.11
N SER A 589 -9.70 0.66 24.10
CA SER A 589 -8.26 0.44 24.22
C SER A 589 -7.56 1.64 24.86
N ASN A 590 -6.44 1.38 25.54
CA ASN A 590 -5.52 2.41 26.02
C ASN A 590 -6.19 3.42 26.97
N VAL A 591 -7.25 2.98 27.67
CA VAL A 591 -7.96 3.75 28.69
C VAL A 591 -7.75 3.05 30.05
N PRO A 592 -7.10 3.71 31.02
CA PRO A 592 -6.97 3.20 32.38
C PRO A 592 -8.33 2.88 33.01
N GLY A 593 -8.37 1.89 33.91
CA GLY A 593 -9.63 1.38 34.48
C GLY A 593 -10.42 2.43 35.27
N ASP A 594 -9.73 3.35 35.94
CA ASP A 594 -10.28 4.50 36.66
C ASP A 594 -10.83 5.58 35.72
N ALA A 595 -10.21 5.78 34.55
CA ALA A 595 -10.68 6.71 33.51
C ALA A 595 -11.79 6.11 32.61
N TRP A 596 -12.06 4.81 32.70
CA TRP A 596 -12.96 4.09 31.78
C TRP A 596 -14.36 4.69 31.74
N ALA A 597 -14.97 4.99 32.90
CA ALA A 597 -16.31 5.56 32.95
C ALA A 597 -16.39 6.95 32.29
N LEU A 598 -15.33 7.74 32.45
CA LEU A 598 -15.24 9.09 31.89
C LEU A 598 -15.09 9.06 30.36
N VAL A 599 -14.27 8.16 29.84
CA VAL A 599 -13.93 8.10 28.40
C VAL A 599 -14.93 7.25 27.61
N CYS A 600 -15.39 6.13 28.18
CA CYS A 600 -16.24 5.14 27.50
C CYS A 600 -17.72 5.27 27.83
N GLY A 601 -18.08 6.21 28.71
CA GLY A 601 -19.46 6.49 29.13
C GLY A 601 -20.18 5.31 29.81
N THR A 602 -19.44 4.28 30.24
CA THR A 602 -19.97 3.03 30.82
C THR A 602 -19.02 2.50 31.88
N LYS A 603 -19.48 1.65 32.80
CA LYS A 603 -18.57 0.94 33.72
C LYS A 603 -17.73 -0.07 32.94
N ARG A 604 -16.53 -0.37 33.45
CA ARG A 604 -15.65 -1.38 32.86
C ARG A 604 -16.38 -2.75 32.81
N PRO A 605 -16.37 -3.48 31.68
CA PRO A 605 -17.12 -4.72 31.54
C PRO A 605 -16.53 -5.94 32.29
N TRP A 606 -15.44 -5.77 33.04
CA TRP A 606 -14.74 -6.83 33.79
C TRP A 606 -14.12 -6.30 35.07
#